data_AF-A0A1C3NSM2-F1
#
_entry.id   AF-A0A1C3NSM2-F1
#
_cell.length_a   1.000
_cell.length_b   1.000
_cell.length_c   1.000
_cell.angle_alpha   90.00
_cell.angle_beta   90.00
_cell.angle_gamma   90.00
#
_symmetry.space_group_name_H-M   'P 1'
#
loop_
_entity.id
_entity.type
_entity.pdbx_description
1 polymer ?
#
loop_
_entity_poly.entity_id
_entity_poly.type
_entity_poly.pdbx_seq_one_letter_code
_entity_poly.pdbx_strand_id
1 'polypeptide(L)' 'MYRVTPVYATVEPGQSLPLHIARITSDLIKRDRLCVNILEADGNKEAREIFKKNANTRAPASINMALEATNDNQNHHHQE' A
#
# COMPACT_ATOMS: atom_id res chain seq x y z
N MET A 1 -8.05 -10.53 -0.82
CA MET A 1 -9.11 -9.62 -1.34
C MET A 1 -8.56 -8.52 -2.24
N TYR A 2 -7.31 -8.12 -2.09
CA TYR A 2 -6.71 -7.09 -2.92
C TYR A 2 -5.44 -7.59 -3.61
N ARG A 3 -5.19 -7.09 -4.82
CA ARG A 3 -3.90 -7.13 -5.51
C ARG A 3 -3.29 -5.74 -5.39
N VAL A 4 -2.06 -5.68 -4.88
CA VAL A 4 -1.29 -4.44 -4.73
C VAL A 4 -0.05 -4.52 -5.62
N THR A 5 0.25 -3.47 -6.40
CA THR A 5 1.41 -3.44 -7.29
C THR A 5 1.96 -2.02 -7.45
N PRO A 6 3.27 -1.79 -7.27
CA PRO A 6 4.30 -2.75 -6.84
C PRO A 6 4.24 -3.05 -5.34
N VAL A 7 4.82 -4.18 -4.90
CA VAL A 7 4.94 -4.53 -3.46
C VAL A 7 6.21 -3.96 -2.84
N TYR A 8 7.29 -3.88 -3.63
CA TYR A 8 8.55 -3.26 -3.26
C TYR A 8 8.95 -2.29 -4.36
N ALA A 9 9.46 -1.13 -3.98
CA ALA A 9 9.99 -0.15 -4.92
C ALA A 9 10.97 0.80 -4.23
N THR A 10 11.85 1.38 -5.04
CA THR A 10 12.69 2.52 -4.66
C THR A 10 12.02 3.79 -5.20
N VAL A 11 11.99 4.84 -4.40
CA VAL A 11 11.49 6.16 -4.81
C VAL A 11 12.61 7.17 -4.57
N GLU A 12 13.08 7.79 -5.65
CA GLU A 12 14.11 8.81 -5.58
C GLU A 12 13.56 10.11 -4.96
N PRO A 13 14.40 10.92 -4.29
CA PRO A 13 13.97 12.19 -3.73
C PRO A 13 13.28 13.09 -4.76
N GLY A 14 12.12 13.63 -4.41
CA GLY A 14 11.31 14.49 -5.28
C GLY A 14 10.50 13.75 -6.34
N GLN A 15 10.63 12.43 -6.45
CA GLN A 15 9.80 11.61 -7.34
C GLN A 15 8.57 11.07 -6.61
N SER A 16 7.58 10.66 -7.39
CA SER A 16 6.42 9.93 -6.93
C SER A 16 6.29 8.61 -7.69
N LEU A 17 5.73 7.60 -7.02
CA LEU A 17 5.48 6.30 -7.62
C LEU A 17 4.01 5.92 -7.41
N PRO A 18 3.25 5.62 -8.48
CA PRO A 18 1.87 5.19 -8.34
C PRO A 18 1.80 3.77 -7.75
N LEU A 19 0.90 3.60 -6.77
CA LEU A 19 0.59 2.31 -6.15
C LEU A 19 -0.79 1.86 -6.61
N HIS A 20 -0.85 0.77 -7.37
CA HIS A 20 -2.11 0.21 -7.85
C HIS A 20 -2.69 -0.77 -6.83
N ILE A 21 -3.94 -0.54 -6.43
CA ILE A 21 -4.68 -1.38 -5.49
C ILE A 21 -5.99 -1.79 -6.16
N ALA A 22 -6.14 -3.08 -6.45
CA ALA A 22 -7.33 -3.62 -7.09
C ALA A 22 -7.98 -4.67 -6.21
N ARG A 23 -9.30 -4.60 -6.01
CA ARG A 23 -10.05 -5.64 -5.32
C ARG A 23 -10.28 -6.82 -6.26
N ILE A 24 -9.87 -8.02 -5.85
CA ILE A 24 -9.98 -9.25 -6.66
C ILE A 24 -11.25 -10.05 -6.35
N THR A 25 -11.88 -9.81 -5.20
CA THR A 25 -13.15 -10.44 -4.83
C THR A 25 -14.00 -9.50 -3.99
N SER A 26 -15.29 -9.44 -4.30
CA SER A 26 -16.27 -8.54 -3.69
C SER A 26 -17.32 -9.26 -2.84
N ASP A 27 -17.25 -10.58 -2.76
CA ASP A 27 -18.16 -11.45 -2.00
C ASP A 27 -18.11 -11.24 -0.49
N LEU A 28 -16.98 -10.76 0.03
CA LEU A 28 -16.79 -10.48 1.45
C LEU A 28 -16.43 -9.02 1.68
N ILE A 29 -17.34 -8.27 2.31
CA ILE A 29 -17.09 -6.91 2.79
C ILE A 29 -16.37 -7.00 4.12
N LYS A 30 -15.09 -6.61 4.11
CA LYS A 30 -14.25 -6.55 5.29
C LYS A 30 -13.50 -5.23 5.30
N ARG A 31 -13.31 -4.68 6.50
CA ARG A 31 -12.39 -3.57 6.71
C ARG A 31 -10.97 -4.11 6.72
N ASP A 32 -10.20 -3.78 5.69
CA ASP A 32 -8.78 -4.14 5.59
C ASP A 32 -7.91 -2.87 5.74
N ARG A 33 -6.61 -3.07 5.94
CA ARG A 33 -5.63 -1.98 6.00
C ARG A 33 -4.41 -2.34 5.17
N LEU A 34 -3.84 -1.35 4.51
CA LEU A 34 -2.54 -1.43 3.84
C LEU A 34 -1.52 -0.61 4.63
N CYS A 35 -0.47 -1.27 5.10
CA CYS A 35 0.67 -0.61 5.71
C CYS A 35 1.83 -0.57 4.71
N VAL A 36 2.30 0.63 4.40
CA VAL A 36 3.48 0.87 3.57
C VAL A 36 4.63 1.27 4.48
N ASN A 37 5.64 0.43 4.58
CA ASN A 37 6.85 0.72 5.35
C ASN A 37 7.87 1.43 4.45
N ILE A 38 8.42 2.53 4.95
CA ILE A 38 9.40 3.35 4.24
C ILE A 38 10.73 3.20 4.98
N LEU A 39 11.76 2.85 4.23
CA LEU A 39 13.13 2.66 4.70
C LEU A 39 14.05 3.55 3.87
N GLU A 40 15.08 4.09 4.51
CA GLU A 40 16.18 4.70 3.76
C GLU A 40 16.98 3.61 3.04
N ALA A 41 17.37 3.91 1.80
CA ALA A 41 18.05 2.99 0.92
C ALA A 41 19.29 3.65 0.33
N ASP A 42 20.44 3.00 0.43
CA ASP A 42 21.58 3.33 -0.43
C ASP A 42 21.18 2.92 -1.85
N GLY A 43 21.05 3.88 -2.78
CA GLY A 43 20.45 3.73 -4.12
C GLY A 43 21.03 2.65 -5.05
N ASN A 44 21.97 1.83 -4.58
CA ASN A 44 22.61 0.74 -5.32
C ASN A 44 22.08 -0.67 -4.97
N LYS A 45 21.04 -0.79 -4.12
CA LYS A 45 20.49 -2.08 -3.66
C LYS A 45 19.01 -2.24 -4.06
N GLU A 46 18.60 -3.48 -4.35
CA GLU A 46 17.20 -3.80 -4.67
C GLU A 46 16.30 -3.58 -3.44
N ALA A 47 15.17 -2.89 -3.61
CA ALA A 47 14.25 -2.53 -2.52
C ALA A 47 13.81 -3.74 -1.65
N ARG A 48 13.59 -4.89 -2.28
CA ARG A 48 13.21 -6.13 -1.58
C ARG A 48 14.30 -6.62 -0.63
N GLU A 49 15.57 -6.51 -1.02
CA GLU A 49 16.69 -6.95 -0.19
C GLU A 49 16.89 -6.03 1.01
N ILE A 50 16.77 -4.72 0.80
CA ILE A 50 16.86 -3.71 1.87
C ILE A 50 15.78 -3.98 2.91
N PHE A 51 14.54 -4.21 2.47
CA PHE A 51 13.43 -4.52 3.36
C PHE A 51 13.71 -5.79 4.18
N LYS A 52 14.17 -6.87 3.54
CA LYS A 52 14.48 -8.13 4.24
C LYS A 52 15.58 -7.97 5.29
N LYS A 53 16.65 -7.23 4.98
CA LYS A 53 17.75 -6.96 5.93
C LYS A 53 17.28 -6.18 7.16
N ASN A 54 16.25 -5.36 7.00
CA ASN A 54 15.68 -4.52 8.05
C ASN A 54 14.36 -5.08 8.63
N ALA A 55 14.02 -6.34 8.36
CA ALA A 55 12.73 -6.91 8.76
C ALA A 55 12.51 -6.94 10.28
N ASN A 56 13.59 -7.02 11.06
CA ASN A 56 13.55 -7.02 12.53
C ASN A 56 13.75 -5.63 13.15
N THR A 57 13.94 -4.60 12.32
CA THR A 57 14.10 -3.22 12.76
C THR A 57 12.84 -2.43 12.44
N ARG A 58 12.40 -1.58 13.36
CA ARG A 58 11.25 -0.71 13.12
C ARG A 58 11.56 0.22 11.95
N ALA A 59 10.72 0.22 10.93
CA ALA A 59 10.84 1.16 9.82
C ALA A 59 10.75 2.61 10.35
N PRO A 60 11.61 3.54 9.87
CA PRO A 60 11.62 4.92 10.33
C PRO A 60 10.29 5.64 10.05
N ALA A 61 9.59 5.27 8.98
CA ALA A 61 8.26 5.76 8.67
C ALA A 61 7.35 4.65 8.14
N SER A 62 6.05 4.80 8.40
CA SER A 62 5.01 3.91 7.86
C SER A 62 3.74 4.69 7.54
N ILE A 63 3.12 4.40 6.41
CA ILE A 63 1.80 4.92 6.05
C ILE A 63 0.79 3.81 6.26
N ASN A 64 -0.26 4.07 7.06
CA ASN A 64 -1.35 3.13 7.28
C ASN A 64 -2.61 3.64 6.59
N MET A 65 -3.06 2.94 5.56
CA MET A 65 -4.25 3.26 4.77
C MET A 65 -5.37 2.29 5.08
N ALA A 66 -6.58 2.79 5.34
CA ALA A 66 -7.77 1.96 5.40
C ALA A 66 -8.20 1.57 3.98
N LEU A 67 -8.49 0.29 3.76
CA LEU A 67 -9.08 -0.21 2.53
C LEU A 67 -10.55 -0.49 2.82
N GLU A 68 -11.41 0.39 2.32
CA GLU A 68 -12.85 0.27 2.48
C GLU A 68 -13.46 -0.44 1.28
N ALA A 69 -14.32 -1.39 1.61
CA ALA A 69 -15.10 -2.18 0.69
C ALA A 69 -16.55 -1.70 0.83
N THR A 70 -17.02 -0.85 -0.06
CA THR A 70 -18.44 -0.44 -0.09
C THR A 70 -19.23 -1.41 -0.97
N ASN A 71 -20.48 -1.68 -0.59
CA ASN A 71 -21.45 -2.20 -1.54
C ASN A 71 -21.92 -1.05 -2.40
N ASP A 72 -21.84 -1.19 -3.72
CA ASP A 72 -22.24 -0.14 -4.68
C ASP A 72 -23.70 0.31 -4.53
N ASN A 73 -24.54 -0.44 -3.81
CA ASN A 73 -25.93 -0.10 -3.50
C ASN A 73 -26.14 1.05 -2.49
N GLN A 74 -25.09 1.67 -1.93
CA GLN A 74 -25.24 2.78 -0.98
C GLN A 74 -24.81 4.16 -1.50
N ASN A 75 -24.25 4.25 -2.71
CA ASN A 75 -23.70 5.52 -3.22
C ASN A 75 -24.68 6.41 -4.00
N HIS A 76 -25.98 6.10 -4.05
CA HIS A 76 -26.99 6.96 -4.70
C HIS A 76 -27.51 8.13 -3.86
N HIS A 77 -26.95 8.39 -2.67
CA HIS A 77 -27.49 9.43 -1.77
C HIS A 77 -26.55 10.58 -1.39
N HIS A 78 -25.40 10.76 -2.04
CA HIS A 78 -24.61 11.99 -1.85
C HIS A 78 -24.30 12.66 -3.20
N GLN A 79 -25.36 13.22 -3.79
CA GLN A 79 -25.29 14.38 -4.67
C GLN A 79 -26.36 15.36 -4.19
N GLU A 80 -25.94 16.35 -3.39
CA GLU A 80 -26.52 17.71 -3.34
C GLU A 80 -25.39 18.69 -3.01
#